data_AF-A0A963WCH1-F1
#
_entry.id   AF-A0A963WCH1-F1
#
_cell.length_a   1.000
_cell.length_b   1.000
_cell.length_c   1.000
_cell.angle_alpha   90.00
_cell.angle_beta   90.00
_cell.angle_gamma   90.00
#
_symmetry.space_group_name_H-M   'P 1'
#
loop_
_entity.id
_entity.type
_entity.pdbx_description
1 polymer ?
#
loop_
_entity_poly.entity_id
_entity_poly.type
_entity_poly.pdbx_seq_one_letter_code
_entity_poly.pdbx_strand_id
1 'polypeptide(L)'
;MLYTSLSLAAQTAYAQLHEALQAREVARGVADAPGSFNRKHVSGKDYWYYQFRDLDGKLRQAYLGPDSDRLAALVAARQAGAPGTDDQIKALAQSASTLQVQTVAAPHLTIIRRLADAGFFRAGGVLVGTHAFLSAGNLLGVRWGDASRTLDLDFAHAGN
;
A
#
# COMPACT_ATOMS: atom_id res chain seq x y z
N MET A 1 27.91 -19.36 3.25
CA MET A 1 26.61 -20.06 3.04
C MET A 1 25.69 -19.08 2.33
N LEU A 2 25.02 -19.47 1.24
CA LEU A 2 24.25 -18.53 0.39
C LEU A 2 22.94 -18.04 1.05
N TYR A 3 22.40 -18.82 1.98
CA TYR A 3 21.22 -18.46 2.78
C TYR A 3 21.22 -19.21 4.12
N THR A 4 20.35 -18.76 5.04
CA THR A 4 20.01 -19.41 6.30
C THR A 4 18.50 -19.54 6.41
N SER A 5 17.97 -20.69 6.85
CA SER A 5 16.53 -20.87 7.04
C SER A 5 15.99 -19.98 8.17
N LEU A 6 14.80 -19.42 7.95
CA LEU A 6 14.01 -18.79 9.00
C LEU A 6 13.40 -19.87 9.90
N SER A 7 13.15 -19.54 11.16
CA SER A 7 12.45 -20.45 12.08
C SER A 7 11.04 -20.75 11.56
N LEU A 8 10.47 -21.89 11.96
CA LEU A 8 9.09 -22.24 11.60
C LEU A 8 8.11 -21.14 12.04
N ALA A 9 8.30 -20.56 13.22
CA ALA A 9 7.47 -19.46 13.73
C ALA A 9 7.53 -18.24 12.80
N ALA A 10 8.71 -17.87 12.30
CA ALA A 10 8.87 -16.75 11.38
C ALA A 10 8.19 -17.00 10.03
N GLN A 11 8.33 -18.21 9.49
CA GLN A 11 7.65 -18.62 8.26
C GLN A 11 6.14 -18.56 8.40
N THR A 12 5.59 -19.08 9.51
CA THR A 12 4.16 -19.01 9.82
C THR A 12 3.67 -17.58 9.97
N ALA A 13 4.42 -16.73 10.69
CA ALA A 13 4.04 -15.33 10.87
C ALA A 13 4.04 -14.55 9.55
N TYR A 14 5.00 -14.80 8.66
CA TYR A 14 5.00 -14.21 7.32
C TYR A 14 3.82 -14.70 6.48
N ALA A 15 3.51 -16.00 6.50
CA ALA A 15 2.39 -16.56 5.76
C ALA A 15 1.05 -15.96 6.22
N GLN A 16 0.83 -15.84 7.54
CA GLN A 16 -0.37 -15.21 8.10
C GLN A 16 -0.49 -13.74 7.71
N LEU A 17 0.61 -12.99 7.77
CA LEU A 17 0.63 -11.60 7.32
C LEU A 17 0.33 -11.49 5.82
N HIS A 18 0.92 -12.36 5.00
CA HIS A 18 0.72 -12.36 3.55
C HIS A 18 -0.73 -12.64 3.18
N GLU A 19 -1.36 -13.64 3.80
CA GLU A 19 -2.78 -13.95 3.60
C GLU A 19 -3.68 -12.79 4.02
N ALA A 20 -3.43 -12.19 5.20
CA ALA A 20 -4.19 -11.04 5.66
C ALA A 20 -4.06 -9.83 4.72
N LEU A 21 -2.85 -9.58 4.18
CA LEU A 21 -2.61 -8.53 3.19
C LEU A 21 -3.35 -8.80 1.87
N GLN A 22 -3.36 -10.04 1.38
CA GLN A 22 -4.11 -10.41 0.17
C GLN A 22 -5.62 -10.18 0.35
N ALA A 23 -6.19 -10.64 1.47
CA ALA A 23 -7.59 -10.41 1.78
C ALA A 23 -7.92 -8.90 1.86
N ARG A 24 -7.03 -8.12 2.46
CA ARG A 24 -7.16 -6.66 2.56
C ARG A 24 -7.09 -5.95 1.22
N GLU A 25 -6.20 -6.37 0.32
CA GLU A 25 -6.10 -5.81 -1.03
C GLU A 25 -7.36 -6.09 -1.84
N VAL A 26 -7.96 -7.27 -1.71
CA VAL A 26 -9.26 -7.59 -2.34
C VAL A 26 -10.39 -6.71 -1.77
N ALA A 27 -10.37 -6.46 -0.46
CA ALA A 27 -11.37 -5.62 0.20
C ALA A 27 -11.18 -4.11 -0.04
N ARG A 28 -10.14 -3.68 -0.78
CA ARG A 28 -9.87 -2.24 -0.98
C ARG A 28 -10.99 -1.54 -1.73
N GLY A 29 -11.38 -0.37 -1.22
CA GLY A 29 -12.46 0.43 -1.78
C GLY A 29 -12.25 1.93 -1.68
N VAL A 30 -13.34 2.71 -1.81
CA VAL A 30 -13.30 4.18 -1.70
C VAL A 30 -12.76 4.64 -0.33
N ALA A 31 -12.96 3.84 0.71
CA ALA A 31 -12.44 4.07 2.04
C ALA A 31 -10.90 4.07 2.11
N ASP A 32 -10.20 3.57 1.10
CA ASP A 32 -8.73 3.49 1.03
C ASP A 32 -8.09 4.59 0.18
N ALA A 33 -8.90 5.42 -0.45
CA ALA A 33 -8.43 6.42 -1.39
C ALA A 33 -7.53 7.46 -0.65
N PRO A 34 -6.36 7.84 -1.18
CA PRO A 34 -5.36 8.63 -0.46
C PRO A 34 -5.73 10.11 -0.22
N GLY A 35 -6.80 10.58 -0.86
CA GLY A 35 -7.31 11.94 -0.80
C GLY A 35 -8.60 12.12 0.01
N SER A 36 -9.23 13.28 -0.17
CA SER A 36 -10.46 13.71 0.49
C SER A 36 -11.53 14.13 -0.51
N PHE A 37 -12.79 13.97 -0.11
CA PHE A 37 -13.93 14.51 -0.85
C PHE A 37 -14.28 15.88 -0.29
N ASN A 38 -14.27 16.90 -1.14
CA ASN A 38 -14.50 18.28 -0.76
C ASN A 38 -15.73 18.81 -1.51
N ARG A 39 -16.69 19.34 -0.75
CA ARG A 39 -17.90 19.98 -1.28
C ARG A 39 -17.66 21.47 -1.51
N LYS A 40 -18.13 22.00 -2.63
CA LYS A 40 -18.14 23.43 -2.96
C LYS A 40 -19.54 23.86 -3.35
N HIS A 41 -20.01 24.96 -2.78
CA HIS A 41 -21.27 25.57 -3.15
C HIS A 41 -21.03 26.64 -4.22
N VAL A 42 -21.62 26.49 -5.40
CA VAL A 42 -21.46 27.42 -6.52
C VAL A 42 -22.82 27.66 -7.18
N SER A 43 -23.23 28.93 -7.28
CA SER A 43 -24.49 29.35 -7.90
C SER A 43 -25.72 28.55 -7.44
N GLY A 44 -25.86 28.36 -6.12
CA GLY A 44 -27.03 27.67 -5.53
C GLY A 44 -26.98 26.15 -5.59
N LYS A 45 -25.90 25.55 -6.12
CA LYS A 45 -25.74 24.10 -6.24
C LYS A 45 -24.46 23.62 -5.56
N ASP A 46 -24.53 22.43 -4.99
CA ASP A 46 -23.37 21.75 -4.41
C ASP A 46 -22.66 20.89 -5.45
N TYR A 47 -21.33 20.95 -5.41
CA TYR A 47 -20.44 20.22 -6.30
C TYR A 47 -19.34 19.52 -5.51
N TRP A 48 -18.97 18.33 -5.93
CA TRP A 48 -17.93 17.54 -5.30
C TRP A 48 -16.63 17.55 -6.09
N TYR A 49 -15.54 17.61 -5.34
CA TYR A 49 -14.18 17.51 -5.85
C TYR A 49 -13.42 16.48 -5.03
N TYR A 50 -12.68 15.61 -5.70
CA TYR A 50 -11.70 14.74 -5.06
C TYR A 50 -10.35 15.46 -5.01
N GLN A 51 -9.85 15.71 -3.79
CA GLN A 51 -8.60 16.41 -3.56
C GLN A 51 -7.52 15.43 -3.11
N PHE A 52 -6.40 15.40 -3.82
CA PHE A 52 -5.28 14.51 -3.54
C PHE A 52 -3.95 15.18 -3.84
N ARG A 53 -2.86 14.65 -3.28
CA ARG A 53 -1.50 15.11 -3.56
C ARG A 53 -0.86 14.17 -4.57
N ASP A 54 -0.44 14.74 -5.70
CA ASP A 54 0.19 13.98 -6.79
C ASP A 54 1.67 13.68 -6.47
N LEU A 55 2.34 12.90 -7.33
CA LEU A 55 3.75 12.49 -7.18
C LEU A 55 4.72 13.69 -7.17
N ASP A 56 4.36 14.79 -7.84
CA ASP A 56 5.10 16.06 -7.82
C ASP A 56 4.89 16.86 -6.52
N GLY A 57 4.14 16.31 -5.57
CA GLY A 57 3.82 16.94 -4.29
C GLY A 57 2.74 18.03 -4.38
N LYS A 58 2.22 18.34 -5.57
CA LYS A 58 1.19 19.38 -5.76
C LYS A 58 -0.18 18.85 -5.38
N LEU A 59 -0.97 19.73 -4.77
CA LEU A 59 -2.37 19.46 -4.48
C LEU A 59 -3.20 19.61 -5.76
N ARG A 60 -3.94 18.57 -6.13
CA ARG A 60 -4.80 18.55 -7.31
C ARG A 60 -6.24 18.26 -6.88
N GLN A 61 -7.18 18.77 -7.67
CA GLN A 61 -8.62 18.53 -7.49
C GLN A 61 -9.21 17.97 -8.78
N ALA A 62 -9.82 16.80 -8.69
CA ALA A 62 -10.63 16.23 -9.77
C ALA A 62 -12.10 16.56 -9.50
N TYR A 63 -12.77 17.20 -10.46
CA TYR A 63 -14.21 17.45 -10.38
C TYR A 63 -14.97 16.12 -10.50
N LEU A 64 -15.85 15.84 -9.55
CA LEU A 64 -16.64 14.60 -9.50
C LEU A 64 -18.07 14.78 -10.02
N GLY A 65 -18.58 16.00 -10.04
CA GLY A 65 -19.95 16.29 -10.44
C GLY A 65 -20.74 17.10 -9.41
N PRO A 66 -22.01 17.42 -9.72
CA PRO A 66 -22.96 17.95 -8.75
C PRO A 66 -23.26 16.92 -7.66
N ASP A 67 -23.74 17.41 -6.52
CA ASP A 67 -24.25 16.55 -5.43
C ASP A 67 -25.31 15.57 -5.94
N SER A 68 -25.22 14.33 -5.47
CA SER A 68 -26.11 13.23 -5.86
C SER A 68 -26.06 12.11 -4.82
N ASP A 69 -27.11 11.30 -4.75
CA ASP A 69 -27.19 10.16 -3.82
C ASP A 69 -25.99 9.21 -3.95
N ARG A 70 -25.51 9.00 -5.19
CA ARG A 70 -24.32 8.18 -5.46
C ARG A 70 -23.06 8.77 -4.83
N LEU A 71 -22.84 10.08 -4.93
CA LEU A 71 -21.69 10.73 -4.32
C LEU A 71 -21.82 10.79 -2.80
N ALA A 72 -23.02 11.06 -2.29
CA ALA A 72 -23.30 11.00 -0.86
C ALA A 72 -22.96 9.63 -0.26
N ALA A 73 -23.35 8.53 -0.95
CA ALA A 73 -23.01 7.17 -0.53
C ALA A 73 -21.49 6.90 -0.53
N LEU A 74 -20.75 7.38 -1.54
CA LEU A 74 -19.29 7.23 -1.60
C LEU A 74 -18.59 8.01 -0.48
N VAL A 75 -19.06 9.23 -0.19
CA VAL A 75 -18.54 10.07 0.90
C VAL A 75 -18.84 9.43 2.26
N ALA A 76 -20.06 8.93 2.46
CA ALA A 76 -20.44 8.21 3.67
C ALA A 76 -19.58 6.95 3.88
N ALA A 77 -19.37 6.15 2.83
CA ALA A 77 -18.48 4.99 2.89
C ALA A 77 -17.03 5.37 3.23
N ARG A 78 -16.53 6.49 2.71
CA ARG A 78 -15.21 7.02 3.07
C ARG A 78 -15.13 7.46 4.53
N GLN A 79 -16.18 8.12 5.04
CA GLN A 79 -16.25 8.60 6.43
C GLN A 79 -16.40 7.46 7.45
N ALA A 80 -17.13 6.40 7.08
CA ALA A 80 -17.23 5.19 7.88
C ALA A 80 -15.87 4.48 8.06
N GLY A 81 -14.93 4.72 7.14
CA GLY A 81 -13.60 4.14 7.15
C GLY A 81 -13.57 2.68 6.72
N ALA A 82 -12.37 2.14 6.52
CA ALA A 82 -12.20 0.71 6.34
C ALA A 82 -12.34 0.01 7.70
N PRO A 83 -13.21 -1.00 7.84
CA PRO A 83 -13.42 -1.65 9.13
C PRO A 83 -12.14 -2.36 9.60
N GLY A 84 -11.67 -2.06 10.82
CA GLY A 84 -10.80 -2.83 11.75
C GLY A 84 -9.54 -3.57 11.26
N THR A 85 -9.29 -3.67 9.96
CA THR A 85 -8.36 -4.63 9.35
C THR A 85 -6.93 -4.11 9.44
N ASP A 86 -6.75 -2.80 9.49
CA ASP A 86 -5.42 -2.18 9.50
C ASP A 86 -4.68 -2.44 10.82
N ASP A 87 -5.37 -2.51 11.95
CA ASP A 87 -4.72 -2.77 13.25
C ASP A 87 -4.31 -4.24 13.40
N GLN A 88 -5.12 -5.17 12.90
CA GLN A 88 -4.75 -6.58 12.81
C GLN A 88 -3.52 -6.77 11.92
N ILE A 89 -3.49 -6.14 10.75
CA ILE A 89 -2.33 -6.22 9.82
C ILE A 89 -1.08 -5.63 10.47
N LYS A 90 -1.19 -4.48 11.16
CA LYS A 90 -0.06 -3.91 11.91
C LYS A 90 0.47 -4.86 12.98
N ALA A 91 -0.41 -5.51 13.74
CA ALA A 91 -0.02 -6.48 14.76
C ALA A 91 0.70 -7.69 14.13
N LEU A 92 0.18 -8.24 13.02
CA LEU A 92 0.82 -9.32 12.28
C LEU A 92 2.18 -8.91 11.72
N ALA A 93 2.29 -7.70 11.17
CA ALA A 93 3.55 -7.15 10.66
C ALA A 93 4.60 -6.99 11.76
N GLN A 94 4.19 -6.50 12.94
CA GLN A 94 5.07 -6.38 14.10
C GLN A 94 5.54 -7.74 14.63
N SER A 95 4.64 -8.73 14.66
CA SER A 95 4.96 -10.11 15.04
C SER A 95 5.98 -10.72 14.07
N ALA A 96 5.74 -10.64 12.77
CA ALA A 96 6.66 -11.12 11.73
C ALA A 96 8.04 -10.44 11.84
N SER A 97 8.08 -9.12 12.01
CA SER A 97 9.34 -8.38 12.20
C SER A 97 10.11 -8.83 13.44
N THR A 98 9.41 -9.10 14.55
CA THR A 98 10.04 -9.59 15.79
C THR A 98 10.68 -10.97 15.57
N LEU A 99 10.03 -11.80 14.76
CA LEU A 99 10.48 -13.14 14.37
C LEU A 99 11.55 -13.13 13.26
N GLN A 100 12.19 -12.00 12.98
CA GLN A 100 13.30 -11.86 12.02
C GLN A 100 12.91 -12.09 10.56
N VAL A 101 11.63 -11.94 10.20
CA VAL A 101 11.22 -11.76 8.80
C VAL A 101 11.90 -10.50 8.26
N GLN A 102 12.44 -10.58 7.04
CA GLN A 102 13.22 -9.48 6.47
C GLN A 102 12.32 -8.28 6.16
N THR A 103 12.78 -7.09 6.54
CA THR A 103 12.08 -5.82 6.32
C THR A 103 12.96 -4.84 5.53
N VAL A 104 12.34 -3.76 5.06
CA VAL A 104 13.01 -2.67 4.32
C VAL A 104 12.95 -1.38 5.14
N ALA A 105 13.81 -0.41 4.80
CA ALA A 105 13.90 0.83 5.54
C ALA A 105 12.60 1.66 5.43
N ALA A 106 12.20 2.33 6.52
CA ALA A 106 10.98 3.14 6.55
C ALA A 106 10.89 4.24 5.46
N PRO A 107 11.98 4.93 5.08
CA PRO A 107 11.95 5.86 3.95
C PRO A 107 11.53 5.20 2.63
N HIS A 108 11.95 3.95 2.39
CA HIS A 108 11.61 3.22 1.17
C HIS A 108 10.13 2.88 1.14
N LEU A 109 9.55 2.47 2.28
CA LEU A 109 8.12 2.21 2.41
C LEU A 109 7.28 3.46 2.10
N THR A 110 7.76 4.65 2.45
CA THR A 110 7.08 5.91 2.12
C THR A 110 7.01 6.13 0.62
N ILE A 111 8.11 5.87 -0.10
CA ILE A 111 8.17 6.01 -1.57
C ILE A 111 7.28 4.95 -2.24
N ILE A 112 7.38 3.69 -1.81
CA ILE A 112 6.53 2.59 -2.31
C ILE A 112 5.05 2.92 -2.10
N ARG A 113 4.68 3.47 -0.94
CA ARG A 113 3.30 3.87 -0.65
C ARG A 113 2.82 4.98 -1.59
N ARG A 114 3.65 6.01 -1.83
CA ARG A 114 3.31 7.09 -2.77
C ARG A 114 3.10 6.60 -4.19
N LEU A 115 3.93 5.68 -4.67
CA LEU A 115 3.77 5.05 -5.98
C LEU A 115 2.49 4.20 -6.05
N ALA A 116 2.18 3.44 -4.99
CA ALA A 116 0.95 2.69 -4.90
C ALA A 116 -0.30 3.59 -4.94
N ASP A 117 -0.28 4.69 -4.18
CA ASP A 117 -1.35 5.69 -4.14
C ASP A 117 -1.53 6.42 -5.48
N ALA A 118 -0.45 6.60 -6.25
CA ALA A 118 -0.49 7.13 -7.62
C ALA A 118 -0.89 6.09 -8.67
N GLY A 119 -1.14 4.83 -8.29
CA GLY A 119 -1.58 3.77 -9.18
C GLY A 119 -0.47 3.09 -9.98
N PHE A 120 0.81 3.32 -9.69
CA PHE A 120 1.95 2.74 -10.42
C PHE A 120 1.86 1.21 -10.55
N PHE A 121 1.62 0.50 -9.45
CA PHE A 121 1.51 -0.96 -9.47
C PHE A 121 0.24 -1.45 -10.17
N ARG A 122 -0.86 -0.70 -10.07
CA ARG A 122 -2.11 -1.01 -10.79
C ARG A 122 -1.98 -0.82 -12.30
N ALA A 123 -1.09 0.08 -12.72
CA ALA A 123 -0.73 0.29 -14.11
C ALA A 123 0.28 -0.76 -14.64
N GLY A 124 0.63 -1.78 -13.85
CA GLY A 124 1.58 -2.84 -14.25
C GLY A 124 3.04 -2.53 -13.95
N GLY A 125 3.34 -1.48 -13.19
CA GLY A 125 4.66 -1.28 -12.60
C GLY A 125 4.96 -2.36 -11.54
N VAL A 126 6.22 -2.75 -11.40
CA VAL A 126 6.67 -3.76 -10.44
C VAL A 126 7.90 -3.30 -9.67
N LEU A 127 7.96 -3.63 -8.38
CA LEU A 127 9.13 -3.41 -7.53
C LEU A 127 10.13 -4.54 -7.79
N VAL A 128 11.39 -4.21 -8.08
CA VAL A 128 12.45 -5.18 -8.41
C VAL A 128 13.67 -4.95 -7.51
N GLY A 129 14.79 -5.58 -7.85
CA GLY A 129 16.05 -5.45 -7.11
C GLY A 129 15.95 -5.97 -5.67
N THR A 130 16.66 -5.32 -4.75
CA THR A 130 16.81 -5.78 -3.36
C THR A 130 15.47 -6.00 -2.65
N HIS A 131 14.46 -5.18 -2.90
CA HIS A 131 13.16 -5.30 -2.24
C HIS A 131 12.40 -6.57 -2.68
N ALA A 132 12.42 -6.87 -3.98
CA ALA A 132 11.88 -8.12 -4.51
C ALA A 132 12.66 -9.32 -3.99
N PHE A 133 13.98 -9.22 -3.91
CA PHE A 133 14.85 -10.28 -3.40
C PHE A 133 14.58 -10.59 -1.92
N LEU A 134 14.44 -9.57 -1.07
CA LEU A 134 14.09 -9.75 0.35
C LEU A 134 12.70 -10.38 0.52
N SER A 135 11.71 -9.90 -0.24
CA SER A 135 10.36 -10.48 -0.26
C SER A 135 10.37 -11.95 -0.70
N ALA A 136 11.14 -12.29 -1.73
CA ALA A 136 11.29 -13.68 -2.18
C ALA A 136 11.94 -14.57 -1.11
N GLY A 137 12.92 -14.06 -0.38
CA GLY A 137 13.51 -14.78 0.76
C GLY A 137 12.49 -15.08 1.84
N ASN A 138 11.68 -14.09 2.23
CA ASN A 138 10.60 -14.28 3.20
C ASN A 138 9.59 -15.33 2.74
N LEU A 139 9.19 -15.31 1.46
CA LEU A 139 8.28 -16.28 0.87
C LEU A 139 8.86 -17.71 0.88
N LEU A 140 10.16 -17.84 0.62
CA LEU A 140 10.87 -19.12 0.63
C LEU A 140 11.27 -19.58 2.04
N GLY A 141 10.99 -18.78 3.08
CA GLY A 141 11.39 -19.10 4.45
C GLY A 141 12.89 -19.04 4.68
N VAL A 142 13.61 -18.20 3.94
CA VAL A 142 15.07 -18.06 4.02
C VAL A 142 15.50 -16.61 4.18
N ARG A 143 16.67 -16.42 4.79
CA ARG A 143 17.42 -15.17 4.82
C ARG A 143 18.67 -15.32 3.98
N TRP A 144 18.91 -14.38 3.08
CA TRP A 144 20.07 -14.42 2.19
C TRP A 144 21.37 -14.13 2.97
N GLY A 145 22.45 -14.83 2.60
CA GLY A 145 23.73 -14.78 3.31
C GLY A 145 24.55 -13.53 3.03
N ASP A 146 24.46 -12.99 1.81
CA ASP A 146 24.95 -11.66 1.48
C ASP A 146 23.74 -10.73 1.33
N ALA A 147 23.56 -9.89 2.34
CA ALA A 147 22.53 -8.88 2.38
C ALA A 147 23.17 -7.52 2.17
N SER A 148 24.02 -7.35 1.14
CA SER A 148 24.41 -6.03 0.66
C SER A 148 23.12 -5.25 0.40
N ARG A 149 22.69 -4.46 1.39
CA ARG A 149 21.46 -3.68 1.32
C ARG A 149 21.78 -2.54 0.39
N THR A 150 21.31 -2.61 -0.85
CA THR A 150 21.33 -1.43 -1.70
C THR A 150 20.42 -0.38 -1.06
N LEU A 151 20.85 0.87 -1.11
CA LEU A 151 20.05 2.02 -0.66
C LEU A 151 19.10 2.51 -1.76
N ASP A 152 19.15 1.86 -2.92
CA ASP A 152 18.37 2.22 -4.09
C ASP A 152 17.01 1.50 -4.11
N LEU A 153 16.07 2.10 -4.83
CA LEU A 153 14.75 1.55 -5.11
C LEU A 153 14.63 1.28 -6.61
N ASP A 154 14.59 0.01 -6.97
CA ASP A 154 14.50 -0.41 -8.36
C ASP A 154 13.05 -0.71 -8.74
N PHE A 155 12.62 -0.14 -9.86
CA PHE A 155 11.29 -0.39 -10.44
C PHE A 155 11.42 -0.78 -11.89
N ALA A 156 10.56 -1.69 -12.34
CA ALA A 156 10.41 -2.01 -13.74
C ALA A 156 8.96 -1.77 -14.18
N HIS A 157 8.79 -1.46 -15.45
CA HIS A 157 7.49 -1.39 -16.09
C HIS A 157 7.70 -1.92 -17.50
N ALA A 158 6.86 -2.88 -17.92
CA ALA A 158 6.77 -3.22 -19.33
C ALA A 158 6.19 -1.98 -20.02
N GLY A 159 7.06 -1.10 -20.52
CA GLY A 159 6.61 0.09 -21.25
C GLY A 159 5.64 -0.30 -22.37
N ASN A 160 4.75 0.62 -22.70
CA ASN A 160 3.90 0.51 -23.89
C ASN A 160 4.74 0.46 -25.17
#